data_AF-U5S1B6-F1
#
_entry.id   AF-U5S1B6-F1
#
_cell.length_a   1.000
_cell.length_b   1.000
_cell.length_c   1.000
_cell.angle_alpha   90.00
_cell.angle_beta   90.00
_cell.angle_gamma   90.00
#
_symmetry.space_group_name_H-M   'P 1'
#
loop_
_entity.id
_entity.type
_entity.pdbx_description
1 polymer ?
#
loop_
_entity_poly.entity_id
_entity_poly.type
_entity_poly.pdbx_seq_one_letter_code
_entity_poly.pdbx_strand_id
1 'polypeptide(L)'
;PYSGRAGVSGKDTLKTFLPPAFVQTPEQMGFPQWSGTPEEAAHMLRAAAIFYGAGQVGFAKLDQKLVFSYSKGEANSSKYIGTWPPPLSVARRIDIEDVDQGWDDGEVVHLPNKPLWEISVMIPMARDAWRT
;
A
#
# COMPACT_ATOMS: atom_id res chain seq x y z
N PRO A 1 1.58 18.86 -24.45
CA PRO A 1 1.02 17.52 -24.75
C PRO A 1 1.34 16.52 -23.62
N TYR A 2 0.47 16.46 -22.60
CA TYR A 2 0.56 15.45 -21.55
C TYR A 2 -0.12 14.18 -22.06
N SER A 3 0.67 13.24 -22.58
CA SER A 3 0.15 11.93 -22.98
C SER A 3 -0.06 11.11 -21.71
N GLY A 4 -1.27 11.12 -21.18
CA GLY A 4 -1.68 10.20 -20.13
C GLY A 4 -1.51 8.76 -20.64
N ARG A 5 -0.47 8.07 -20.17
CA ARG A 5 -0.42 6.61 -20.23
C ARG A 5 -1.29 6.07 -19.11
N ALA A 6 -2.60 6.05 -19.38
CA ALA A 6 -3.50 5.15 -18.70
C ALA A 6 -3.04 3.71 -19.01
N GLY A 7 -2.89 2.89 -17.96
CA GLY A 7 -2.55 1.48 -18.10
C GLY A 7 -1.10 1.17 -17.72
N VAL A 8 -0.85 1.07 -16.42
CA VAL A 8 0.26 0.26 -15.91
C VAL A 8 -0.36 -0.93 -15.19
N SER A 9 -0.96 -1.82 -16.00
CA SER A 9 -1.28 -3.18 -15.59
C SER A 9 -0.10 -4.03 -16.04
N GLY A 10 0.59 -4.69 -15.11
CA GLY A 10 1.70 -5.55 -15.44
C GLY A 10 2.63 -5.73 -14.27
N LYS A 11 3.04 -6.97 -14.07
CA LYS A 11 3.86 -7.51 -12.97
C LYS A 11 5.26 -6.84 -12.81
N ASP A 12 5.58 -5.79 -13.58
CA ASP A 12 6.94 -5.25 -13.73
C ASP A 12 7.13 -3.78 -13.33
N THR A 13 6.12 -3.06 -12.83
CA THR A 13 6.22 -1.59 -12.68
C THR A 13 5.72 -1.00 -11.37
N LEU A 14 5.28 -1.83 -10.43
CA LEU A 14 4.97 -1.42 -9.06
C LEU A 14 5.84 -2.23 -8.11
N LYS A 15 7.10 -1.81 -7.92
CA LYS A 15 7.80 -2.18 -6.69
C LYS A 15 7.01 -1.53 -5.57
N THR A 16 6.38 -2.33 -4.71
CA THR A 16 5.25 -1.95 -3.83
C THR A 16 5.44 -0.65 -3.03
N PHE A 17 6.68 -0.21 -2.81
CA PHE A 17 7.04 0.98 -2.02
C PHE A 17 7.76 2.09 -2.79
N LEU A 18 8.13 1.88 -4.06
CA LEU A 18 8.87 2.86 -4.85
C LEU A 18 8.01 3.36 -6.02
N PRO A 19 7.98 4.69 -6.26
CA PRO A 19 7.29 5.20 -7.42
C PRO A 19 7.94 4.64 -8.70
N PRO A 20 7.16 4.48 -9.78
CA PRO A 20 7.73 4.14 -11.08
C PRO A 20 8.82 5.14 -11.46
N ALA A 21 9.90 4.69 -12.10
CA ALA A 21 11.09 5.51 -12.39
C ALA A 21 10.83 6.79 -13.23
N PHE A 22 9.65 6.89 -13.86
CA PHE A 22 9.24 8.06 -14.64
C PHE A 22 8.52 9.13 -13.81
N VAL A 23 8.17 8.86 -12.55
CA VAL A 23 7.52 9.82 -11.65
C VAL A 23 8.61 10.52 -10.84
N GLN A 24 8.64 11.84 -10.91
CA GLN A 24 9.57 12.63 -10.09
C GLN A 24 9.18 12.54 -8.62
N THR A 25 10.16 12.34 -7.74
CA THR A 25 9.91 12.35 -6.29
C THR A 25 9.75 13.79 -5.79
N PRO A 26 9.12 14.03 -4.62
CA PRO A 26 9.03 15.37 -4.04
C PRO A 26 10.40 16.06 -3.89
N GLU A 27 11.43 15.30 -3.55
CA GLU A 27 12.81 15.79 -3.44
C GLU A 27 13.37 16.23 -4.80
N GLN A 28 13.07 15.48 -5.87
CA GLN A 28 13.44 15.84 -7.25
C GLN A 28 12.69 17.08 -7.75
N MET A 29 11.46 17.30 -7.29
CA MET A 29 10.68 18.50 -7.56
C MET A 29 11.13 19.72 -6.72
N GLY A 30 12.08 19.54 -5.80
CA GLY A 30 12.57 20.60 -4.92
C GLY A 30 11.61 20.98 -3.78
N PHE A 31 10.63 20.14 -3.48
CA PHE A 31 9.76 20.35 -2.33
C PHE A 31 10.52 20.02 -1.04
N PRO A 32 10.41 20.85 0.01
CA PRO A 32 10.99 20.54 1.30
C PRO A 32 10.30 19.31 1.91
N GLN A 33 11.06 18.48 2.62
CA GLN A 33 10.49 17.42 3.44
C GLN A 33 9.54 18.05 4.48
N TRP A 34 8.34 17.48 4.62
CA TRP A 34 7.38 17.95 5.61
C TRP A 34 7.94 17.74 7.03
N SER A 35 7.82 18.76 7.90
CA SER A 35 8.48 18.81 9.21
C SER A 35 7.54 19.23 10.36
N GLY A 36 6.30 18.74 10.39
CA GLY A 36 5.33 19.07 11.44
C GLY A 36 5.21 18.00 12.54
N THR A 37 4.25 18.21 13.43
CA THR A 37 3.86 17.24 14.49
C THR A 37 2.98 16.12 13.93
N PRO A 38 3.01 14.90 14.48
CA PRO A 38 2.15 13.80 14.04
C PRO A 38 0.66 14.19 13.94
N GLU A 39 0.19 15.06 14.82
CA GLU A 39 -1.17 15.61 14.83
C GLU A 39 -1.44 16.47 13.60
N GLU A 40 -0.53 17.36 13.24
CA GLU A 40 -0.63 18.18 12.02
C GLU A 40 -0.56 17.32 10.75
N ALA A 41 0.28 16.27 10.73
CA ALA A 41 0.30 15.29 9.64
C ALA A 41 -1.05 14.57 9.53
N ALA A 42 -1.63 14.13 10.65
CA ALA A 42 -2.92 13.46 10.65
C ALA A 42 -4.03 14.39 10.14
N HIS A 43 -4.00 15.68 10.52
CA HIS A 43 -4.92 16.69 10.00
C HIS A 43 -4.77 16.89 8.49
N MET A 44 -3.54 17.01 7.99
CA MET A 44 -3.24 17.16 6.56
C MET A 44 -3.69 15.92 5.77
N LEU A 45 -3.35 14.72 6.24
CA LEU A 45 -3.72 13.44 5.60
C LEU A 45 -5.23 13.25 5.59
N ARG A 46 -5.91 13.63 6.68
CA ARG A 46 -7.38 13.62 6.73
C ARG A 46 -7.98 14.56 5.70
N ALA A 47 -7.49 15.80 5.62
CA ALA A 47 -7.97 16.76 4.62
C ALA A 47 -7.78 16.25 3.19
N ALA A 48 -6.61 15.68 2.87
CA ALA A 48 -6.34 15.07 1.58
C ALA A 48 -7.28 13.88 1.30
N ALA A 49 -7.43 12.96 2.25
CA ALA A 49 -8.29 11.79 2.06
C ALA A 49 -9.77 12.15 1.85
N ILE A 50 -10.31 13.13 2.60
CA ILE A 50 -11.67 13.65 2.38
C ILE A 50 -11.78 14.28 0.98
N PHE A 51 -10.79 15.07 0.57
CA PHE A 51 -10.74 15.65 -0.77
C PHE A 51 -10.77 14.58 -1.88
N TYR A 52 -10.11 13.44 -1.65
CA TYR A 52 -10.15 12.28 -2.55
C TYR A 52 -11.37 11.35 -2.35
N GLY A 53 -12.38 11.76 -1.56
CA GLY A 53 -13.65 11.05 -1.45
C GLY A 53 -13.77 10.05 -0.30
N ALA A 54 -12.84 10.04 0.65
CA ALA A 54 -13.03 9.28 1.89
C ALA A 54 -14.20 9.85 2.71
N GLY A 55 -15.06 8.98 3.22
CA GLY A 55 -16.12 9.34 4.18
C GLY A 55 -15.59 9.43 5.61
N GLN A 56 -14.61 8.59 5.96
CA GLN A 56 -13.94 8.61 7.26
C GLN A 56 -12.47 8.19 7.10
N VAL A 57 -11.62 8.69 8.00
CA VAL A 57 -10.20 8.38 8.06
C VAL A 57 -9.83 8.04 9.50
N GLY A 58 -9.06 6.98 9.69
CA GLY A 58 -8.55 6.53 10.98
C GLY A 58 -7.04 6.30 10.92
N PHE A 59 -6.39 6.45 12.08
CA PHE A 59 -4.95 6.28 12.23
C PHE A 59 -4.69 5.32 13.41
N ALA A 60 -3.82 4.34 13.20
CA ALA A 60 -3.41 3.41 14.23
C ALA A 60 -1.93 3.02 14.05
N LYS A 61 -1.29 2.57 15.12
CA LYS A 61 0.02 1.89 14.98
C LYS A 61 -0.22 0.55 14.31
N LEU A 62 0.60 0.22 13.32
CA LEU A 62 0.49 -1.06 12.62
C LEU A 62 0.84 -2.20 13.58
N ASP A 63 -0.11 -3.12 13.78
CA ASP A 63 0.19 -4.41 14.39
C ASP A 63 0.68 -5.36 13.30
N GLN A 64 1.95 -5.77 13.39
CA GLN A 64 2.57 -6.68 12.44
C GLN A 64 1.83 -8.02 12.32
N LYS A 65 1.07 -8.44 13.34
CA LYS A 65 0.24 -9.66 13.29
C LYS A 65 -0.93 -9.58 12.31
N LEU A 66 -1.33 -8.36 11.93
CA LEU A 66 -2.39 -8.12 10.95
C LEU A 66 -1.87 -8.08 9.51
N VAL A 67 -0.55 -8.15 9.33
CA VAL A 67 0.08 -8.22 8.01
C VAL A 67 0.02 -9.67 7.52
N PHE A 68 -0.42 -9.87 6.28
CA PHE A 68 -0.41 -11.20 5.67
C PHE A 68 1.02 -11.70 5.47
N SER A 69 1.25 -13.01 5.63
CA SER A 69 2.53 -13.64 5.32
C SER A 69 2.79 -13.80 3.81
N TYR A 70 1.72 -13.83 3.01
CA TYR A 70 1.78 -13.91 1.56
C TYR A 70 0.78 -12.92 0.95
N SER A 71 1.17 -12.30 -0.16
CA SER A 71 0.27 -11.49 -0.97
C SER A 71 -0.90 -12.33 -1.53
N LYS A 72 -2.07 -11.70 -1.70
CA LYS A 72 -3.32 -12.41 -2.08
C LYS A 72 -3.16 -13.30 -3.32
N GLY A 73 -2.55 -12.79 -4.39
CA GLY A 73 -2.22 -13.54 -5.62
C GLY A 73 -3.30 -14.53 -6.08
N GLU A 74 -2.88 -15.72 -6.55
CA GLU A 74 -3.76 -16.90 -6.60
C GLU A 74 -3.66 -17.76 -5.32
N ALA A 75 -3.06 -17.26 -4.24
CA ALA A 75 -2.92 -18.01 -2.98
C ALA A 75 -4.28 -18.39 -2.36
N ASN A 76 -5.33 -17.63 -2.66
CA ASN A 76 -6.69 -17.91 -2.21
C ASN A 76 -7.48 -18.85 -3.14
N SER A 77 -6.85 -19.40 -4.19
CA SER A 77 -7.50 -20.34 -5.11
C SER A 77 -7.62 -21.73 -4.51
N SER A 78 -8.58 -22.52 -5.01
CA SER A 78 -8.77 -23.91 -4.57
C SER A 78 -7.54 -24.81 -4.79
N LYS A 79 -6.62 -24.40 -5.67
CA LYS A 79 -5.38 -25.11 -5.98
C LYS A 79 -4.46 -25.28 -4.76
N TYR A 80 -4.50 -24.36 -3.80
CA TYR A 80 -3.58 -24.32 -2.66
C TYR A 80 -4.22 -24.64 -1.31
N ILE A 81 -5.48 -25.11 -1.29
CA ILE A 81 -6.15 -25.53 -0.05
C ILE A 81 -5.41 -26.69 0.63
N GLY A 82 -4.87 -27.63 -0.16
CA GLY A 82 -4.16 -28.82 0.35
C GLY A 82 -2.64 -28.80 0.16
N THR A 83 -2.10 -27.80 -0.54
CA THR A 83 -0.68 -27.72 -0.91
C THR A 83 -0.13 -26.32 -0.60
N TRP A 84 -0.20 -25.96 0.67
CA TRP A 84 0.36 -24.73 1.20
C TRP A 84 1.84 -24.93 1.57
N PRO A 85 2.76 -24.00 1.25
CA PRO A 85 2.53 -22.68 0.63
C PRO A 85 2.56 -22.69 -0.92
N PRO A 86 1.86 -21.74 -1.58
CA PRO A 86 1.99 -21.53 -3.02
C PRO A 86 3.41 -21.10 -3.42
N PRO A 87 3.85 -21.37 -4.65
CA PRO A 87 5.11 -20.85 -5.18
C PRO A 87 5.18 -19.31 -5.10
N LEU A 88 6.37 -18.75 -4.87
CA LEU A 88 6.60 -17.30 -4.75
C LEU A 88 6.19 -16.52 -6.01
N SER A 89 6.25 -17.16 -7.18
CA SER A 89 5.78 -16.59 -8.46
C SER A 89 4.27 -16.39 -8.53
N VAL A 90 3.51 -17.08 -7.68
CA VAL A 90 2.04 -17.04 -7.62
C VAL A 90 1.56 -16.13 -6.49
N ALA A 91 2.24 -16.18 -5.36
CA ALA A 91 2.00 -15.31 -4.23
C ALA A 91 3.32 -14.97 -3.57
N ARG A 92 3.69 -13.70 -3.69
CA ARG A 92 4.92 -13.16 -3.11
C ARG A 92 4.84 -13.24 -1.59
N ARG A 93 5.93 -13.66 -0.95
CA ARG A 93 6.05 -13.70 0.51
C ARG A 93 6.24 -12.28 1.04
N ILE A 94 5.80 -12.03 2.26
CA ILE A 94 5.98 -10.75 2.95
C ILE A 94 6.83 -11.02 4.19
N ASP A 95 8.05 -10.51 4.20
CA ASP A 95 9.00 -10.70 5.29
C ASP A 95 9.22 -9.38 6.02
N ILE A 96 9.24 -9.44 7.35
CA ILE A 96 9.53 -8.28 8.20
C ILE A 96 11.00 -8.37 8.60
N GLU A 97 11.80 -7.45 8.09
CA GLU A 97 13.25 -7.44 8.23
C GLU A 97 13.73 -6.12 8.79
N ASP A 98 14.94 -6.11 9.34
CA ASP A 98 15.59 -4.89 9.82
C ASP A 98 16.18 -4.10 8.64
N VAL A 99 15.28 -3.53 7.84
CA VAL A 99 15.59 -2.65 6.70
C VAL A 99 15.14 -1.24 6.99
N ASP A 100 15.87 -0.26 6.46
CA ASP A 100 15.53 1.15 6.69
C ASP A 100 14.26 1.60 5.98
N GLN A 101 14.09 1.12 4.74
CA GLN A 101 12.96 1.39 3.86
C GLN A 101 12.48 0.07 3.26
N GLY A 102 11.16 -0.10 3.21
CA GLY A 102 10.58 -1.27 2.56
C GLY A 102 10.86 -1.29 1.06
N TRP A 103 11.11 -2.48 0.53
CA TRP A 103 11.40 -2.67 -0.89
C TRP A 103 10.86 -4.03 -1.37
N ASP A 104 10.87 -4.23 -2.68
CA ASP A 104 10.24 -5.36 -3.36
C ASP A 104 11.19 -5.88 -4.44
N ASP A 105 11.56 -7.15 -4.33
CA ASP A 105 12.48 -7.83 -5.25
C ASP A 105 11.74 -8.57 -6.39
N GLY A 106 10.41 -8.65 -6.32
CA GLY A 106 9.56 -9.39 -7.27
C GLY A 106 9.08 -10.76 -6.77
N GLU A 107 9.73 -11.34 -5.75
CA GLU A 107 9.38 -12.62 -5.12
C GLU A 107 8.99 -12.47 -3.64
N VAL A 108 9.64 -11.53 -2.94
CA VAL A 108 9.50 -11.17 -1.54
C VAL A 108 9.30 -9.66 -1.40
N VAL A 109 8.35 -9.30 -0.55
CA VAL A 109 8.09 -7.93 -0.12
C VAL A 109 8.76 -7.74 1.24
N HIS A 110 9.80 -6.93 1.29
CA HIS A 110 10.58 -6.66 2.49
C HIS A 110 9.97 -5.46 3.23
N LEU A 111 9.36 -5.70 4.39
CA LEU A 111 8.81 -4.69 5.27
C LEU A 111 9.80 -4.31 6.37
N PRO A 112 9.96 -3.01 6.69
CA PRO A 112 10.86 -2.58 7.74
C PRO A 112 10.31 -2.93 9.13
N ASN A 113 11.17 -3.46 10.00
CA ASN A 113 10.86 -3.76 11.40
C ASN A 113 10.93 -2.50 12.28
N LYS A 114 10.16 -1.47 11.92
CA LYS A 114 10.08 -0.19 12.64
C LYS A 114 8.64 0.09 13.07
N PRO A 115 8.41 1.00 14.03
CA PRO A 115 7.07 1.47 14.34
C PRO A 115 6.43 2.13 13.11
N LEU A 116 5.54 1.41 12.45
CA LEU A 116 4.79 1.87 11.29
C LEU A 116 3.38 2.33 11.69
N TRP A 117 2.79 3.17 10.83
CA TRP A 117 1.42 3.65 10.98
C TRP A 117 0.53 3.04 9.91
N GLU A 118 -0.66 2.62 10.31
CA GLU A 118 -1.75 2.26 9.42
C GLU A 118 -2.68 3.47 9.27
N ILE A 119 -2.98 3.80 8.01
CA ILE A 119 -3.97 4.83 7.66
C ILE A 119 -5.14 4.12 6.98
N SER A 120 -6.28 4.07 7.66
CA SER A 120 -7.49 3.45 7.13
C SER A 120 -8.40 4.53 6.56
N VAL A 121 -8.84 4.34 5.32
CA VAL A 121 -9.85 5.17 4.67
C VAL A 121 -11.12 4.37 4.44
N MET A 122 -12.26 4.96 4.79
CA MET A 122 -13.57 4.38 4.58
C MET A 122 -14.25 5.07 3.40
N ILE A 123 -14.60 4.29 2.38
CA ILE A 123 -15.38 4.75 1.24
C ILE A 123 -16.84 4.32 1.46
N PRO A 124 -17.78 5.26 1.65
CA PRO A 124 -19.17 4.91 1.91
C PRO A 124 -19.83 4.34 0.65
N MET A 125 -20.55 3.23 0.82
CA MET A 125 -21.42 2.68 -0.23
C MET A 125 -22.82 3.28 -0.16
N ALA A 126 -23.52 3.34 -1.29
CA ALA A 126 -24.88 3.86 -1.35
C ALA A 126 -25.85 2.94 -0.58
N ARG A 127 -26.47 3.47 0.49
CA ARG A 127 -27.39 2.71 1.34
C ARG A 127 -28.53 2.05 0.56
N ASP A 128 -29.11 2.77 -0.39
CA ASP A 128 -30.25 2.28 -1.17
C ASP A 128 -29.88 1.19 -2.18
N ALA A 129 -28.63 1.16 -2.64
CA ALA A 129 -28.15 0.11 -3.53
C ALA A 129 -27.81 -1.19 -2.78
N TRP A 130 -27.52 -1.10 -1.48
CA TRP A 130 -27.06 -2.25 -0.67
C TRP A 130 -28.17 -2.91 0.16
N ARG A 131 -29.43 -2.52 -0.04
CA ARG A 131 -30.61 -3.06 0.66
C ARG A 131 -31.48 -4.00 -0.20
N THR A 132 -31.06 -4.30 -1.43
CA THR A 132 -31.69 -5.26 -2.34
C THR A 132 -30.99 -6.60 -2.25
#